data_AF-A0A7J2R1H0-F1
#
_entry.id   AF-A0A7J2R1H0-F1
#
_cell.length_a   1.000
_cell.length_b   1.000
_cell.length_c   1.000
_cell.angle_alpha   90.00
_cell.angle_beta   90.00
_cell.angle_gamma   90.00
#
_symmetry.space_group_name_H-M   'P 1'
#
loop_
_entity.id
_entity.type
_entity.pdbx_description
1 polymer ?
#
loop_
_entity_poly.entity_id
_entity_poly.type
_entity_poly.pdbx_seq_one_letter_code
_entity_poly.pdbx_strand_id
1 'polypeptide(L)'
;MSPKEITKVNITEEVFKDPIEVVKQLSTSLNLKYTKVIQTYVMEERRLNLTLENQGSSYLKGKVVWIGNKKDDTEGSIFCVDTKEELKQINPTAENTDNITLDIKKELIRISTVSKTKCSVCGKNIEIFDGVSSCPICEAKAHQEHLSDWVRMKHTCPVCKKSLNVSSTGVIFFD
;
A
#
# COMPACT_ATOMS: atom_id res chain seq x y z
N MET A 1 33.55 -18.74 -12.07
CA MET A 1 32.31 -18.71 -11.25
C MET A 1 31.28 -17.89 -12.00
N SER A 2 30.18 -18.50 -12.47
CA SER A 2 29.11 -17.71 -13.10
C SER A 2 28.51 -16.73 -12.09
N PRO A 3 28.16 -15.50 -12.48
CA PRO A 3 27.48 -14.57 -11.59
C PRO A 3 26.18 -15.23 -11.09
N LYS A 4 25.93 -15.20 -9.78
CA LYS A 4 24.64 -15.63 -9.24
C LYS A 4 23.59 -14.68 -9.79
N GLU A 5 22.75 -15.17 -10.71
CA GLU A 5 21.60 -14.40 -11.20
C GLU A 5 20.76 -13.93 -10.02
N ILE A 6 20.55 -12.62 -9.91
CA ILE A 6 19.64 -12.05 -8.92
C ILE A 6 18.22 -12.44 -9.34
N THR A 7 17.60 -13.32 -8.57
CA THR A 7 16.25 -13.85 -8.85
C THR A 7 15.17 -13.16 -8.03
N LYS A 8 15.56 -12.48 -6.96
CA LYS A 8 14.69 -11.78 -6.04
C LYS A 8 15.17 -10.35 -5.85
N VAL A 9 14.26 -9.39 -5.99
CA VAL A 9 14.53 -7.97 -5.83
C VAL A 9 13.62 -7.41 -4.75
N ASN A 10 14.19 -6.72 -3.77
CA ASN A 10 13.39 -5.97 -2.80
C ASN A 10 12.83 -4.72 -3.50
N ILE A 11 11.53 -4.50 -3.42
CA ILE A 11 10.83 -3.37 -4.04
C ILE A 11 10.05 -2.51 -3.03
N THR A 12 10.41 -2.62 -1.74
CA THR A 12 9.64 -2.02 -0.63
C THR A 12 9.62 -0.50 -0.73
N GLU A 13 10.77 0.11 -1.00
CA GLU A 13 10.91 1.57 -1.10
C GLU A 13 10.12 2.14 -2.29
N GLU A 14 10.18 1.46 -3.44
CA GLU A 14 9.42 1.85 -4.63
C GLU A 14 7.92 1.82 -4.36
N VAL A 15 7.44 0.79 -3.64
CA VAL A 15 6.02 0.65 -3.28
C VAL A 15 5.56 1.75 -2.33
N PHE A 16 6.38 2.11 -1.33
CA PHE A 16 6.04 3.16 -0.38
C PHE A 16 6.14 4.57 -0.97
N LYS A 17 6.84 4.72 -2.11
CA LYS A 17 7.02 6.01 -2.78
C LYS A 17 5.90 6.33 -3.77
N ASP A 18 5.82 5.60 -4.89
CA ASP A 18 4.90 5.94 -5.99
C ASP A 18 4.69 4.73 -6.93
N PRO A 19 3.46 4.48 -7.40
CA PRO A 19 3.16 3.45 -8.41
C PRO A 19 4.04 3.46 -9.64
N ILE A 20 4.48 4.64 -10.11
CA ILE A 20 5.37 4.74 -11.27
C ILE A 20 6.72 4.09 -11.00
N GLU A 21 7.26 4.23 -9.79
CA GLU A 21 8.54 3.64 -9.40
C GLU A 21 8.41 2.12 -9.32
N VAL A 22 7.30 1.61 -8.78
CA VAL A 22 6.96 0.18 -8.79
C VAL A 22 6.93 -0.35 -10.23
N VAL A 23 6.17 0.31 -11.11
CA VAL A 23 6.00 -0.16 -12.48
C VAL A 23 7.30 -0.07 -13.28
N LYS A 24 8.13 0.96 -13.08
CA LYS A 24 9.48 1.03 -13.66
C LYS A 24 10.35 -0.14 -13.20
N GLN A 25 10.35 -0.47 -11.91
CA GLN A 25 11.13 -1.56 -11.36
C GLN A 25 10.66 -2.93 -11.88
N LEU A 26 9.34 -3.12 -11.97
CA LEU A 26 8.72 -4.30 -12.57
C LEU A 26 9.09 -4.41 -14.05
N SER A 27 8.99 -3.32 -14.83
CA SER A 27 9.25 -3.32 -16.28
C SER A 27 10.73 -3.48 -16.63
N THR A 28 11.63 -3.08 -15.72
CA THR A 28 13.07 -3.29 -15.87
C THR A 28 13.43 -4.76 -15.60
N SER A 29 12.72 -5.38 -14.65
CA SER A 29 12.97 -6.77 -14.23
C SER A 29 12.21 -7.80 -15.07
N LEU A 30 11.06 -7.41 -15.63
CA LEU A 30 10.12 -8.23 -16.38
C LEU A 30 9.68 -7.48 -17.64
N ASN A 31 9.50 -8.19 -18.76
CA ASN A 31 8.92 -7.60 -19.97
C ASN A 31 7.38 -7.42 -19.81
N LEU A 32 6.98 -6.59 -18.88
CA LEU A 32 5.59 -6.43 -18.45
C LEU A 32 4.90 -5.33 -19.26
N LYS A 33 3.74 -5.66 -19.84
CA LYS A 33 2.90 -4.71 -20.57
C LYS A 33 1.80 -4.12 -19.68
N TYR A 34 1.64 -2.82 -19.76
CA TYR A 34 0.63 -2.09 -19.01
C TYR A 34 0.16 -0.86 -19.78
N THR A 35 -1.09 -0.47 -19.52
CA THR A 35 -1.66 0.79 -19.99
C THR A 35 -1.76 1.77 -18.82
N LYS A 36 -1.27 3.00 -19.00
CA LYS A 36 -1.44 4.08 -18.02
C LYS A 36 -2.78 4.79 -18.25
N VAL A 37 -3.61 4.86 -17.21
CA VAL A 37 -4.87 5.59 -17.17
C VAL A 37 -4.82 6.57 -15.99
N ILE A 38 -4.58 7.85 -16.27
CA ILE A 38 -4.38 8.91 -15.26
C ILE A 38 -3.21 8.55 -14.32
N GLN A 39 -3.50 8.10 -13.09
CA GLN A 39 -2.53 7.73 -12.05
C GLN A 39 -2.60 6.21 -11.73
N THR A 40 -3.15 5.41 -12.64
CA THR A 40 -3.29 3.97 -12.49
C THR A 40 -2.64 3.25 -13.67
N TYR A 41 -1.96 2.16 -13.38
CA TYR A 41 -1.25 1.32 -14.33
C TYR A 41 -1.96 -0.04 -14.40
N VAL A 42 -2.69 -0.28 -15.49
CA VAL A 42 -3.50 -1.49 -15.68
C VAL A 42 -2.65 -2.55 -16.37
N MET A 43 -2.56 -3.74 -15.77
CA MET A 43 -1.77 -4.86 -16.28
C MET A 43 -2.51 -5.54 -17.44
N GLU A 44 -1.93 -5.54 -18.64
CA GLU A 44 -2.62 -6.06 -19.84
C GLU A 44 -2.71 -7.59 -19.84
N GLU A 45 -1.59 -8.27 -19.56
CA GLU A 45 -1.51 -9.73 -19.67
C GLU A 45 -1.89 -10.46 -18.36
N ARG A 46 -2.11 -9.73 -17.25
CA ARG A 46 -2.43 -10.26 -15.90
C ARG A 46 -1.58 -11.49 -15.51
N ARG A 47 -0.28 -11.41 -15.78
CA ARG A 47 0.69 -12.48 -15.51
C ARG A 47 1.27 -12.41 -14.11
N LEU A 48 1.44 -11.18 -13.61
CA LEU A 48 2.03 -10.91 -12.31
C LEU A 48 1.11 -11.40 -11.19
N ASN A 49 1.62 -12.30 -10.37
CA ASN A 49 0.94 -12.79 -9.18
C ASN A 49 1.33 -11.95 -7.97
N LEU A 50 0.47 -11.91 -6.96
CA LEU A 50 0.74 -11.33 -5.67
C LEU A 50 0.31 -12.31 -4.56
N THR A 51 1.17 -12.50 -3.57
CA THR A 51 0.85 -13.24 -2.34
C THR A 51 1.11 -12.38 -1.12
N LEU A 52 0.17 -12.43 -0.17
CA LEU A 52 0.36 -11.89 1.18
C LEU A 52 0.74 -13.02 2.12
N GLU A 53 1.79 -12.80 2.89
CA GLU A 53 2.34 -13.75 3.85
C GLU A 53 2.39 -13.11 5.24
N ASN A 54 2.00 -13.86 6.26
CA ASN A 54 2.20 -13.49 7.67
C ASN A 54 2.91 -14.65 8.36
N GLN A 55 4.04 -14.38 9.01
CA GLN A 55 4.88 -15.39 9.66
C GLN A 55 5.18 -16.60 8.74
N GLY A 56 5.42 -16.35 7.45
CA GLY A 56 5.72 -17.37 6.45
C GLY A 56 4.50 -18.15 5.91
N SER A 57 3.30 -17.91 6.44
CA SER A 57 2.05 -18.51 5.95
C SER A 57 1.36 -17.58 4.96
N SER A 58 1.14 -18.06 3.74
CA SER A 58 0.37 -17.34 2.72
C SER A 58 -1.12 -17.40 3.04
N TYR A 59 -1.78 -16.25 3.10
CA TYR A 59 -3.23 -16.16 3.39
C TYR A 59 -4.03 -15.47 2.28
N LEU A 60 -3.36 -14.80 1.33
CA LEU A 60 -3.99 -14.28 0.13
C LEU A 60 -3.10 -14.54 -1.08
N LYS A 61 -3.72 -14.93 -2.18
CA LYS A 61 -3.07 -15.06 -3.48
C LYS A 61 -4.01 -14.57 -4.58
N GLY A 62 -3.47 -13.85 -5.54
CA GLY A 62 -4.21 -13.49 -6.74
C GLY A 62 -3.33 -12.89 -7.83
N LYS A 63 -3.97 -12.39 -8.88
CA LYS A 63 -3.32 -11.74 -10.01
C LYS A 63 -3.39 -10.23 -9.87
N VAL A 64 -2.28 -9.53 -10.08
CA VAL A 64 -2.28 -8.07 -10.10
C VAL A 64 -3.04 -7.59 -11.34
N VAL A 65 -4.07 -6.79 -11.11
CA VAL A 65 -4.91 -6.19 -12.15
C VAL A 65 -4.43 -4.78 -12.46
N TRP A 66 -4.16 -3.98 -11.42
CA TRP A 66 -3.63 -2.65 -11.57
C TRP A 66 -2.83 -2.22 -10.33
N ILE A 67 -1.97 -1.23 -10.53
CA ILE A 67 -1.21 -0.53 -9.48
C ILE A 67 -1.50 0.96 -9.61
N GLY A 68 -1.84 1.66 -8.54
CA GLY A 68 -2.25 3.06 -8.60
C GLY A 68 -2.07 3.82 -7.29
N ASN A 69 -2.32 5.13 -7.33
CA ASN A 69 -2.12 6.01 -6.17
C ASN A 69 -3.12 5.71 -5.05
N LYS A 70 -2.77 6.16 -3.84
CA LYS A 70 -3.73 6.22 -2.74
C LYS A 70 -4.84 7.22 -3.02
N LYS A 71 -6.03 6.96 -2.47
CA LYS A 71 -7.22 7.81 -2.68
C LYS A 71 -7.11 9.20 -2.07
N ASP A 72 -6.25 9.35 -1.07
CA ASP A 72 -6.00 10.61 -0.36
C ASP A 72 -4.78 11.37 -0.92
N ASP A 73 -4.27 10.98 -2.09
CA ASP A 73 -3.10 11.54 -2.77
C ASP A 73 -1.81 11.51 -1.93
N THR A 74 -1.78 10.74 -0.84
CA THR A 74 -0.55 10.53 -0.06
C THR A 74 0.40 9.59 -0.79
N GLU A 75 1.69 9.66 -0.43
CA GLU A 75 2.74 8.81 -1.02
C GLU A 75 2.46 7.32 -0.83
N GLY A 76 2.86 6.52 -1.81
CA GLY A 76 2.74 5.07 -1.82
C GLY A 76 1.75 4.52 -2.85
N SER A 77 1.70 3.19 -2.91
CA SER A 77 1.00 2.46 -3.97
C SER A 77 -0.11 1.58 -3.43
N ILE A 78 -1.22 1.52 -4.16
CA ILE A 78 -2.29 0.54 -3.99
C ILE A 78 -2.15 -0.53 -5.07
N PHE A 79 -2.29 -1.78 -4.67
CA PHE A 79 -2.41 -2.92 -5.59
C PHE A 79 -3.84 -3.40 -5.62
N CYS A 80 -4.40 -3.58 -6.82
CA CYS A 80 -5.62 -4.34 -6.99
C CYS A 80 -5.30 -5.75 -7.46
N VAL A 81 -5.83 -6.73 -6.75
CA VAL A 81 -5.57 -8.14 -6.95
C VAL A 81 -6.88 -8.89 -7.13
N ASP A 82 -6.95 -9.66 -8.20
CA ASP A 82 -8.04 -10.60 -8.49
C ASP A 82 -7.74 -11.95 -7.85
N THR A 83 -8.51 -12.31 -6.82
CA THR A 83 -8.38 -13.59 -6.08
C THR A 83 -9.15 -14.74 -6.73
N LYS A 84 -9.81 -14.50 -7.88
CA LYS A 84 -10.88 -15.32 -8.51
C LYS A 84 -12.24 -15.26 -7.83
N GLU A 85 -12.30 -14.90 -6.55
CA GLU A 85 -13.55 -14.71 -5.82
C GLU A 85 -14.00 -13.25 -5.86
N GLU A 86 -13.05 -12.34 -5.66
CA GLU A 86 -13.30 -10.90 -5.63
C GLU A 86 -12.05 -10.10 -6.02
N LEU A 87 -12.24 -8.80 -6.27
CA LEU A 87 -11.15 -7.85 -6.40
C LEU A 87 -10.82 -7.27 -5.02
N LYS A 88 -9.57 -7.42 -4.58
CA LYS A 88 -9.08 -6.81 -3.34
C LYS A 88 -8.09 -5.70 -3.61
N GLN A 89 -8.27 -4.59 -2.88
CA GLN A 89 -7.29 -3.53 -2.80
C GLN A 89 -6.38 -3.78 -1.60
N ILE A 90 -5.09 -3.68 -1.82
CA ILE A 90 -4.03 -3.91 -0.85
C ILE A 90 -3.26 -2.59 -0.75
N ASN A 91 -3.04 -2.11 0.47
CA ASN A 91 -2.40 -0.84 0.76
C ASN A 91 -1.16 -1.04 1.63
N PRO A 92 -0.01 -1.42 1.05
CA PRO A 92 1.23 -1.59 1.79
C PRO A 92 1.72 -0.24 2.33
N THR A 93 2.04 -0.22 3.61
CA THR A 93 2.57 0.93 4.34
C THR A 93 3.66 0.47 5.31
N ALA A 94 4.45 1.42 5.82
CA ALA A 94 5.49 1.12 6.81
C ALA A 94 4.90 0.49 8.10
N GLU A 95 3.63 0.77 8.39
CA GLU A 95 2.89 0.34 9.57
C GLU A 95 2.36 -1.09 9.48
N ASN A 96 2.08 -1.58 8.25
CA ASN A 96 1.44 -2.88 8.03
C ASN A 96 2.30 -3.88 7.21
N THR A 97 3.49 -3.46 6.77
CA THR A 97 4.36 -4.23 5.89
C THR A 97 5.78 -4.31 6.46
N ASP A 98 6.36 -5.51 6.39
CA ASP A 98 7.75 -5.77 6.77
C ASP A 98 8.67 -5.57 5.55
N ASN A 99 8.42 -6.33 4.49
CA ASN A 99 9.14 -6.22 3.24
C ASN A 99 8.32 -6.69 2.04
N ILE A 100 8.68 -6.20 0.86
CA ILE A 100 8.08 -6.57 -0.42
C ILE A 100 9.17 -7.05 -1.36
N THR A 101 8.99 -8.24 -1.93
CA THR A 101 9.98 -8.86 -2.82
C THR A 101 9.33 -9.28 -4.12
N LEU A 102 9.97 -8.92 -5.24
CA LEU A 102 9.68 -9.45 -6.55
C LEU A 102 10.53 -10.70 -6.81
N ASP A 103 9.89 -11.85 -7.01
CA ASP A 103 10.53 -13.06 -7.55
C ASP A 103 10.38 -13.04 -9.08
N ILE A 104 11.48 -12.71 -9.76
CA ILE A 104 11.52 -12.50 -11.22
C ILE A 104 11.19 -13.81 -11.94
N LYS A 105 11.72 -14.94 -11.46
CA LYS A 105 11.53 -16.25 -12.11
C LYS A 105 10.09 -16.75 -12.00
N LYS A 106 9.37 -16.35 -10.94
CA LYS A 106 7.98 -16.75 -10.70
C LYS A 106 6.95 -15.71 -11.12
N GLU A 107 7.39 -14.53 -11.58
CA GLU A 107 6.52 -13.38 -11.84
C GLU A 107 5.57 -13.14 -10.65
N LEU A 108 6.15 -13.04 -9.45
CA LEU A 108 5.41 -13.02 -8.19
C LEU A 108 5.92 -11.92 -7.26
N ILE A 109 5.02 -11.05 -6.83
CA ILE A 109 5.23 -10.14 -5.71
C ILE A 109 4.85 -10.87 -4.41
N ARG A 110 5.77 -10.91 -3.45
CA ARG A 110 5.50 -11.34 -2.08
C ARG A 110 5.51 -10.14 -1.16
N ILE A 111 4.44 -9.97 -0.38
CA ILE A 111 4.36 -8.96 0.67
C ILE A 111 4.33 -9.70 2.00
N SER A 112 5.36 -9.49 2.82
CA SER A 112 5.39 -9.91 4.22
C SER A 112 4.66 -8.87 5.05
N THR A 113 3.52 -9.23 5.64
CA THR A 113 2.67 -8.32 6.40
C THR A 113 2.92 -8.44 7.90
N VAL A 114 2.87 -7.31 8.59
CA VAL A 114 3.07 -7.20 10.05
C VAL A 114 2.36 -5.96 10.57
N SER A 115 1.73 -6.00 11.73
CA SER A 115 1.09 -4.82 12.30
C SER A 115 2.02 -4.14 13.33
N LYS A 116 2.69 -3.05 12.92
CA LYS A 116 3.63 -2.29 13.76
C LYS A 116 2.97 -1.14 14.54
N THR A 117 1.75 -0.76 14.17
CA THR A 117 1.08 0.41 14.75
C THR A 117 -0.40 0.14 15.00
N LYS A 118 -0.91 0.74 16.09
CA LYS A 118 -2.32 0.73 16.44
C LYS A 118 -2.98 2.05 16.07
N CYS A 119 -4.22 1.99 15.64
CA CYS A 119 -5.04 3.14 15.35
C CYS A 119 -5.22 3.99 16.62
N SER A 120 -4.82 5.26 16.55
CA SER A 120 -4.92 6.21 17.68
C SER A 120 -6.35 6.54 18.12
N VAL A 121 -7.36 6.13 17.35
CA VAL A 121 -8.78 6.34 17.65
C VAL A 121 -9.44 5.08 18.25
N CYS A 122 -9.34 3.93 17.57
CA CYS A 122 -10.03 2.70 18.03
C CYS A 122 -9.13 1.71 18.79
N GLY A 123 -7.81 1.92 18.81
CA GLY A 123 -6.84 1.07 19.51
C GLY A 123 -6.57 -0.30 18.85
N LYS A 124 -7.21 -0.62 17.71
CA LYS A 124 -6.95 -1.86 16.94
C LYS A 124 -5.72 -1.70 16.05
N ASN A 125 -5.13 -2.82 15.65
CA ASN A 125 -4.01 -2.84 14.71
C ASN A 125 -4.42 -2.26 13.35
N ILE A 126 -3.46 -1.63 12.68
CA ILE A 126 -3.56 -1.23 11.27
C ILE A 126 -3.01 -2.37 10.42
N GLU A 127 -3.87 -2.94 9.58
CA GLU A 127 -3.58 -4.10 8.74
C GLU A 127 -3.40 -3.72 7.26
N ILE A 128 -3.04 -4.69 6.43
CA ILE A 128 -2.66 -4.48 5.02
C ILE A 128 -3.81 -4.01 4.10
N PHE A 129 -5.04 -4.26 4.51
CA PHE A 129 -6.24 -3.87 3.77
C PHE A 129 -6.80 -2.51 4.22
N ASP A 130 -6.23 -1.93 5.28
CA ASP A 130 -6.75 -0.69 5.84
C ASP A 130 -6.23 0.55 5.10
N GLY A 131 -7.11 1.52 4.94
CA GLY A 131 -6.70 2.90 4.65
C GLY A 131 -6.07 3.51 5.89
N VAL A 132 -4.92 4.17 5.74
CA VAL A 132 -4.18 4.78 6.85
C VAL A 132 -4.03 6.26 6.59
N SER A 133 -4.34 7.07 7.60
CA SER A 133 -4.05 8.50 7.59
C SER A 133 -3.28 8.90 8.83
N SER A 134 -2.54 9.99 8.73
CA SER A 134 -1.72 10.54 9.80
C SER A 134 -2.11 11.97 10.14
N CYS A 135 -1.95 12.34 11.41
CA CYS A 135 -1.90 13.74 11.77
C CYS A 135 -0.71 14.42 11.07
N PRO A 136 -0.89 15.51 10.31
CA PRO A 136 0.22 16.21 9.63
C PRO A 136 1.17 16.95 10.58
N ILE A 137 0.86 17.01 11.89
CA ILE A 137 1.65 17.75 12.87
C ILE A 137 2.44 16.84 13.82
N CYS A 138 1.83 15.74 14.27
CA CYS A 138 2.49 14.80 15.20
C CYS A 138 2.57 13.37 14.65
N GLU A 139 2.19 13.17 13.38
CA GLU A 139 2.29 11.92 12.63
C GLU A 139 1.53 10.73 13.22
N ALA A 140 0.70 10.97 14.25
CA ALA A 140 -0.14 9.95 14.86
C ALA A 140 -1.01 9.26 13.81
N LYS A 141 -0.88 7.94 13.70
CA LYS A 141 -1.53 7.11 12.70
C LYS A 141 -2.89 6.62 13.19
N ALA A 142 -3.83 6.50 12.27
CA ALA A 142 -5.12 5.88 12.50
C ALA A 142 -5.68 5.34 11.18
N HIS A 143 -6.69 4.48 11.27
CA HIS A 143 -7.51 4.16 10.11
C HIS A 143 -8.06 5.46 9.53
N GLN A 144 -8.00 5.59 8.21
CA GLN A 144 -8.38 6.80 7.48
C GLN A 144 -9.78 7.28 7.87
N GLU A 145 -10.75 6.37 7.90
CA GLU A 145 -12.13 6.66 8.27
C GLU A 145 -12.24 7.17 9.72
N HIS A 146 -11.64 6.46 10.68
CA HIS A 146 -11.70 6.84 12.09
C HIS A 146 -11.05 8.20 12.37
N LEU A 147 -9.92 8.51 11.73
CA LEU A 147 -9.27 9.80 11.93
C LEU A 147 -10.05 10.93 11.27
N SER A 148 -10.56 10.69 10.06
CA SER A 148 -11.38 11.66 9.32
C SER A 148 -12.66 12.00 10.10
N ASP A 149 -13.37 10.99 10.61
CA ASP A 149 -14.58 11.17 11.40
C ASP A 149 -14.29 11.92 12.70
N TRP A 150 -13.21 11.53 13.41
CA TRP A 150 -12.79 12.23 14.62
C TRP A 150 -12.53 13.70 14.37
N VAL A 151 -11.76 14.04 13.33
CA VAL A 151 -11.43 15.43 13.01
C VAL A 151 -12.67 16.20 12.56
N ARG A 152 -13.60 15.59 11.80
CA ARG A 152 -14.89 16.22 11.47
C ARG A 152 -15.75 16.54 12.70
N MET A 153 -15.66 15.72 13.75
CA MET A 153 -16.44 15.91 14.97
C MET A 153 -15.77 16.82 16.00
N LYS A 154 -14.43 16.78 16.10
CA LYS A 154 -13.66 17.39 17.19
C LYS A 154 -12.72 18.49 16.73
N HIS A 155 -12.53 18.66 15.42
CA HIS A 155 -11.62 19.62 14.79
C HIS A 155 -10.20 19.60 15.35
N THR A 156 -9.77 18.46 15.91
CA THR A 156 -8.49 18.33 16.63
C THR A 156 -7.90 16.94 16.46
N CYS A 157 -6.58 16.83 16.59
CA CYS A 157 -5.90 15.54 16.65
C CYS A 157 -6.26 14.80 17.96
N PRO A 158 -6.58 13.49 17.93
CA PRO A 158 -6.84 12.71 19.15
C PRO A 158 -5.62 12.61 20.07
N VAL A 159 -4.40 12.79 19.53
CA VAL A 159 -3.13 12.68 20.27
C VAL A 159 -2.60 14.04 20.69
N CYS A 160 -2.16 14.89 19.75
CA CYS A 160 -1.52 16.17 20.09
C CYS A 160 -2.49 17.31 20.38
N LYS A 161 -3.80 17.09 20.21
CA LYS A 161 -4.89 18.06 20.44
C LYS A 161 -4.85 19.34 19.61
N LYS A 162 -3.88 19.48 18.69
CA LYS A 162 -3.82 20.61 17.75
C LYS A 162 -4.98 20.56 16.76
N SER A 163 -5.40 21.74 16.31
CA SER A 163 -6.50 21.90 15.36
C SER A 163 -6.19 21.24 14.03
N LEU A 164 -7.19 20.54 13.49
CA LEU A 164 -7.12 19.88 12.20
C LEU A 164 -8.46 20.05 11.47
N ASN A 165 -8.39 20.04 10.16
CA ASN A 165 -9.53 20.04 9.25
C ASN A 165 -9.44 18.84 8.29
N VAL A 166 -10.58 18.48 7.70
CA VAL A 166 -10.67 17.41 6.69
C VAL A 166 -11.24 18.00 5.41
N SER A 167 -10.58 17.75 4.28
CA SER A 167 -11.08 18.15 2.97
C SER A 167 -12.32 17.34 2.57
N SER A 168 -13.00 17.76 1.49
CA SER A 168 -14.06 16.96 0.88
C SER A 168 -13.59 15.56 0.43
N THR A 169 -12.29 15.41 0.15
CA THR A 169 -11.65 14.15 -0.26
C THR A 169 -11.13 13.30 0.91
N GLY A 170 -11.31 13.75 2.16
CA GLY A 170 -10.85 13.00 3.34
C GLY A 170 -9.39 13.26 3.74
N VAL A 171 -8.72 14.22 3.09
CA VAL A 171 -7.34 14.60 3.42
C VAL A 171 -7.34 15.46 4.67
N ILE A 172 -6.48 15.12 5.63
CA ILE A 172 -6.34 15.85 6.89
C ILE A 172 -5.26 16.91 6.76
N PHE A 173 -5.61 18.14 7.10
CA PHE A 173 -4.70 19.29 7.06
C PHE A 173 -4.84 20.15 8.32
N PHE A 174 -3.94 21.10 8.49
CA PHE A 174 -3.97 22.12 9.53
C PHE A 174 -3.90 23.50 8.86
N ASP A 175 -4.50 24.50 9.50
CA ASP A 175 -4.39 25.90 9.11
C ASP A 175 -3.13 26.55 9.71
#